data_AF-A0A4R3KRP4-F1
#
_entry.id   AF-A0A4R3KRP4-F1
#
_cell.length_a   1.000
_cell.length_b   1.000
_cell.length_c   1.000
_cell.angle_alpha   90.00
_cell.angle_beta   90.00
_cell.angle_gamma   90.00
#
_symmetry.space_group_name_H-M   'P 1'
#
loop_
_entity.id
_entity.type
_entity.pdbx_description
1 polymer ?
#
loop_
_entity_poly.entity_id
_entity_poly.type
_entity_poly.pdbx_seq_one_letter_code
_entity_poly.pdbx_strand_id
1 'polypeptide(L)'
;MRHQLLFLIAAFAVLLSSCDGMYDTLEEYSGEVVYPAKYDTIVGHIGYERVEIDLMKAGRIPSAEINMGKAVKTVIEYEDKVITLDSLVSWVNITDLTQPKLYRFRIYTVDEFNNPSVPQEIALIPYTAADLNTLRPPSPRIMASPSAAVIDWPSGLSSVVMDYYGLSFKYTDKDGVVREGERGQDSRFFIANLESGQPATVAMEYKVIPKVNGVPIIDTIILSQPLEFGIPTSSTPFSPSEREVLMANGVSEFTADGVASITKLVYPIHANSLQDIFYFPNLKELDLTGEGLFPLPTLGYDNNGGYSEVGGGDWVPFMRKVSDVSSVNTQSLKDLLEAGILEKVRYAPHSMGLDALLAPYVESGVVELVDLPDEVAIPHNFFVDGQVQSNAWKMDYVFPAPDPSGSGMENVLKATLKARSASFAFALPKEYKFNVEEYKYLKFKVYAPAAANFNGAYAPYQRLWPRFMNYMWAFKSNSDFGQEYWAPSADDFKIADADLEKWTEVTVDLSEALNRHSRVIVMNIGGEPSLTFAPPADIIYHFADFRLTKE
;
A
#
# COMPACT_ATOMS: atom_id res chain seq x y z
N MET A 1 -84.96 -83.77 39.80
CA MET A 1 -83.61 -83.25 40.12
C MET A 1 -82.56 -83.48 39.03
N ARG A 2 -82.62 -84.55 38.21
CA ARG A 2 -81.60 -84.81 37.15
C ARG A 2 -81.59 -83.78 36.00
N HIS A 3 -82.73 -83.15 35.69
CA HIS A 3 -82.84 -82.12 34.64
C HIS A 3 -82.39 -80.71 35.09
N GLN A 4 -82.34 -80.42 36.39
CA GLN A 4 -81.85 -79.13 36.89
C GLN A 4 -80.32 -79.05 36.89
N LEU A 5 -79.62 -80.18 37.08
CA LEU A 5 -78.16 -80.24 37.02
C LEU A 5 -77.63 -80.04 35.59
N LEU A 6 -78.32 -80.61 34.60
CA LEU A 6 -77.98 -80.46 33.18
C LEU A 6 -78.17 -79.02 32.69
N PHE A 7 -79.20 -78.32 33.19
CA PHE A 7 -79.42 -76.91 32.86
C PHE A 7 -78.33 -76.01 33.46
N LEU A 8 -77.87 -76.32 34.67
CA LEU A 8 -76.79 -75.57 35.33
C LEU A 8 -75.44 -75.77 34.64
N ILE A 9 -75.13 -76.98 34.16
CA ILE A 9 -73.91 -77.27 33.41
C ILE A 9 -73.93 -76.60 32.03
N ALA A 10 -75.09 -76.59 31.35
CA ALA A 10 -75.25 -75.89 30.08
C ALA A 10 -75.12 -74.35 30.25
N ALA A 11 -75.69 -73.78 31.31
CA ALA A 11 -75.56 -72.36 31.61
C ALA A 11 -74.11 -71.96 31.93
N PHE A 12 -73.34 -72.82 32.62
CA PHE A 12 -71.93 -72.57 32.92
C PHE A 12 -71.03 -72.65 31.66
N ALA A 13 -71.36 -73.54 30.70
CA ALA A 13 -70.65 -73.63 29.43
C ALA A 13 -70.88 -72.41 28.51
N VAL A 14 -72.06 -71.79 28.56
CA VAL A 14 -72.36 -70.55 27.83
C VAL A 14 -71.65 -69.34 28.45
N LEU A 15 -71.51 -69.29 29.77
CA LEU A 15 -70.77 -68.22 30.45
C LEU A 15 -69.25 -68.31 30.26
N LEU A 16 -68.70 -69.50 30.01
CA LEU A 16 -67.27 -69.68 29.70
C LEU A 16 -66.92 -69.41 28.23
N SER A 17 -67.90 -69.38 27.32
CA SER A 17 -67.69 -69.10 25.89
C SER A 17 -67.92 -67.63 25.50
N SER A 18 -68.36 -66.78 26.44
CA SER A 18 -68.54 -65.34 26.18
C SER A 18 -67.29 -64.49 26.44
N CYS A 19 -66.13 -65.10 26.70
CA CYS A 19 -64.87 -64.40 26.96
C CYS A 19 -63.88 -64.42 25.79
N ASP A 20 -64.18 -65.10 24.67
CA ASP A 20 -63.23 -65.23 23.55
C ASP A 20 -63.09 -63.96 22.70
N GLY A 21 -64.01 -63.00 22.79
CA GLY A 21 -63.99 -61.80 21.92
C GLY A 21 -63.27 -60.55 22.45
N MET A 22 -62.76 -60.56 23.68
CA MET A 22 -62.11 -59.35 24.26
C MET A 22 -60.63 -59.23 23.87
N TYR A 23 -59.98 -60.34 23.52
CA TYR A 23 -58.59 -60.37 23.05
C TYR A 23 -58.47 -60.17 21.53
N ASP A 24 -59.51 -60.50 20.75
CA ASP A 24 -59.52 -60.33 19.30
C ASP A 24 -59.44 -58.86 18.87
N THR A 25 -60.05 -57.93 19.64
CA THR A 25 -59.90 -56.49 19.38
C THR A 25 -58.55 -55.94 19.83
N LEU A 26 -57.78 -56.65 20.66
CA LEU A 26 -56.45 -56.18 21.06
C LEU A 26 -55.44 -56.35 19.92
N GLU A 27 -55.63 -57.35 19.06
CA GLU A 27 -54.76 -57.65 17.91
C GLU A 27 -54.87 -56.59 16.81
N GLU A 28 -56.06 -55.99 16.63
CA GLU A 28 -56.26 -54.87 15.69
C GLU A 28 -55.57 -53.56 16.13
N TYR A 29 -55.26 -53.40 17.42
CA TYR A 29 -54.58 -52.22 17.98
C TYR A 29 -53.17 -52.51 18.55
N SER A 30 -52.67 -53.76 18.48
CA SER A 30 -51.37 -54.16 19.01
C SER A 30 -50.22 -54.10 18.00
N GLY A 31 -50.51 -53.73 16.75
CA GLY A 31 -49.48 -53.41 15.77
C GLY A 31 -48.67 -52.21 16.24
N GLU A 32 -47.37 -52.39 16.48
CA GLU A 32 -46.45 -51.29 16.73
C GLU A 32 -46.58 -50.27 15.57
N VAL A 33 -47.02 -49.04 15.87
CA VAL A 33 -47.04 -47.97 14.87
C VAL A 33 -45.60 -47.56 14.63
N VAL A 34 -44.96 -48.20 13.64
CA VAL A 34 -43.57 -47.93 13.27
C VAL A 34 -43.52 -46.67 12.41
N TYR A 35 -43.25 -45.53 13.03
CA TYR A 35 -43.01 -44.28 12.32
C TYR A 35 -41.70 -44.32 11.51
N PRO A 36 -41.65 -43.71 10.31
CA PRO A 36 -40.38 -43.51 9.62
C PRO A 36 -39.43 -42.64 10.45
N ALA A 37 -38.13 -42.82 10.27
CA ALA A 37 -37.15 -42.09 11.04
C ALA A 37 -37.20 -40.59 10.69
N LYS A 38 -37.19 -39.74 11.71
CA LYS A 38 -37.09 -38.28 11.55
C LYS A 38 -35.64 -37.85 11.32
N TYR A 39 -35.47 -36.65 10.77
CA TYR A 39 -34.17 -35.99 10.70
C TYR A 39 -33.56 -35.70 12.08
N ASP A 40 -32.23 -35.76 12.18
CA ASP A 40 -31.49 -35.64 13.44
C ASP A 40 -31.03 -34.21 13.76
N THR A 41 -31.13 -33.30 12.79
CA THR A 41 -30.87 -31.86 12.96
C THR A 41 -31.74 -31.03 12.01
N ILE A 42 -31.78 -29.73 12.27
CA ILE A 42 -32.37 -28.72 11.38
C ILE A 42 -31.60 -27.42 11.58
N VAL A 43 -30.80 -27.01 10.59
CA VAL A 43 -29.97 -25.79 10.64
C VAL A 43 -30.30 -24.95 9.43
N GLY A 44 -30.73 -23.71 9.67
CA GLY A 44 -31.17 -22.79 8.63
C GLY A 44 -30.11 -21.75 8.28
N HIS A 45 -29.97 -21.48 6.99
CA HIS A 45 -29.13 -20.44 6.42
C HIS A 45 -30.02 -19.48 5.62
N ILE A 46 -29.82 -18.19 5.84
CA ILE A 46 -30.61 -17.14 5.19
C ILE A 46 -29.96 -16.79 3.85
N GLY A 47 -30.75 -16.75 2.78
CA GLY A 47 -30.35 -16.26 1.45
C GLY A 47 -31.27 -15.13 0.97
N TYR A 48 -31.01 -14.65 -0.24
CA TYR A 48 -31.83 -13.66 -0.93
C TYR A 48 -33.08 -14.32 -1.50
N GLU A 49 -34.24 -13.96 -0.94
CA GLU A 49 -35.56 -14.50 -1.27
C GLU A 49 -35.62 -16.03 -1.21
N ARG A 50 -34.75 -16.62 -0.38
CA ARG A 50 -34.62 -18.05 -0.18
C ARG A 50 -34.04 -18.40 1.19
N VAL A 51 -34.18 -19.65 1.57
CA VAL A 51 -33.48 -20.24 2.72
C VAL A 51 -32.91 -21.61 2.32
N GLU A 52 -31.74 -21.93 2.85
CA GLU A 52 -31.20 -23.30 2.79
C GLU A 52 -31.31 -23.93 4.18
N ILE A 53 -31.79 -25.17 4.24
CA ILE A 53 -31.97 -25.88 5.52
C ILE A 53 -31.25 -27.21 5.44
N ASP A 54 -30.24 -27.40 6.27
CA ASP A 54 -29.53 -28.66 6.43
C ASP A 54 -30.29 -29.55 7.42
N LEU A 55 -30.47 -30.82 7.07
CA LEU A 55 -31.34 -31.77 7.76
C LEU A 55 -30.57 -32.91 8.45
N MET A 56 -29.25 -33.00 8.24
CA MET A 56 -28.41 -34.06 8.79
C MET A 56 -27.15 -33.53 9.47
N LYS A 57 -26.80 -34.09 10.65
CA LYS A 57 -25.53 -33.76 11.33
C LYS A 57 -24.28 -34.19 10.54
N ALA A 58 -24.44 -35.17 9.65
CA ALA A 58 -23.39 -35.65 8.75
C ALA A 58 -23.02 -34.65 7.64
N GLY A 59 -23.74 -33.52 7.52
CA GLY A 59 -23.57 -32.55 6.45
C GLY A 59 -24.32 -32.93 5.17
N ARG A 60 -23.98 -32.25 4.07
CA ARG A 60 -24.62 -32.44 2.76
C ARG A 60 -24.08 -33.68 2.06
N ILE A 61 -24.76 -34.81 2.22
CA ILE A 61 -24.46 -36.09 1.56
C ILE A 61 -25.48 -36.43 0.46
N PRO A 62 -25.09 -37.21 -0.58
CA PRO A 62 -26.02 -37.64 -1.63
C PRO A 62 -27.19 -38.46 -1.09
N SER A 63 -28.38 -38.31 -1.69
CA SER A 63 -29.60 -39.03 -1.30
C SER A 63 -29.43 -40.56 -1.21
N ALA A 64 -28.62 -41.15 -2.09
CA ALA A 64 -28.38 -42.60 -2.12
C ALA A 64 -27.61 -43.13 -0.90
N GLU A 65 -26.91 -42.26 -0.18
CA GLU A 65 -26.13 -42.59 1.02
C GLU A 65 -26.93 -42.37 2.31
N ILE A 66 -28.13 -41.80 2.21
CA ILE A 66 -29.00 -41.53 3.34
C ILE A 66 -29.80 -42.78 3.68
N ASN A 67 -29.54 -43.36 4.85
CA ASN A 67 -30.31 -44.48 5.37
C ASN A 67 -31.13 -44.05 6.60
N MET A 68 -32.44 -43.90 6.41
CA MET A 68 -33.40 -43.50 7.45
C MET A 68 -34.49 -44.57 7.66
N GLY A 69 -34.11 -45.85 7.56
CA GLY A 69 -35.00 -46.98 7.79
C GLY A 69 -36.08 -47.09 6.71
N LYS A 70 -37.35 -46.91 7.12
CA LYS A 70 -38.54 -47.01 6.22
C LYS A 70 -38.87 -45.72 5.46
N ALA A 71 -38.17 -44.63 5.75
CA ALA A 71 -38.40 -43.35 5.11
C ALA A 71 -37.97 -43.39 3.63
N VAL A 72 -38.82 -42.89 2.73
CA VAL A 72 -38.53 -42.85 1.28
C VAL A 72 -38.69 -41.46 0.66
N LYS A 73 -39.45 -40.56 1.31
CA LYS A 73 -39.71 -39.19 0.83
C LYS A 73 -39.39 -38.15 1.87
N THR A 74 -39.06 -36.94 1.41
CA THR A 74 -38.97 -35.74 2.25
C THR A 74 -40.13 -34.81 1.92
N VAL A 75 -40.85 -34.35 2.94
CA VAL A 75 -41.94 -33.38 2.81
C VAL A 75 -41.61 -32.13 3.59
N ILE A 76 -41.80 -30.98 2.94
CA ILE A 76 -41.61 -29.65 3.49
C ILE A 76 -42.95 -28.92 3.43
N GLU A 77 -43.49 -28.56 4.57
CA GLU A 77 -44.69 -27.74 4.68
C GLU A 77 -44.32 -26.37 5.24
N TYR A 78 -44.83 -25.31 4.59
CA TYR A 78 -44.74 -23.96 5.11
C TYR A 78 -45.91 -23.16 4.57
N GLU A 79 -46.57 -22.42 5.45
CA GLU A 79 -47.83 -21.72 5.13
C GLU A 79 -48.85 -22.70 4.49
N ASP A 80 -49.38 -22.37 3.31
CA ASP A 80 -50.30 -23.21 2.53
C ASP A 80 -49.58 -24.01 1.41
N LYS A 81 -48.24 -24.04 1.41
CA LYS A 81 -47.44 -24.74 0.41
C LYS A 81 -46.88 -26.05 0.97
N VAL A 82 -46.91 -27.08 0.13
CA VAL A 82 -46.31 -28.39 0.39
C VAL A 82 -45.37 -28.73 -0.75
N ILE A 83 -44.11 -28.98 -0.43
CA ILE A 83 -43.10 -29.48 -1.36
C ILE A 83 -42.82 -30.93 -0.97
N THR A 84 -43.05 -31.86 -1.90
CA THR A 84 -42.73 -33.27 -1.72
C THR A 84 -41.58 -33.65 -2.64
N LEU A 85 -40.52 -34.21 -2.06
CA LEU A 85 -39.39 -34.77 -2.78
C LEU A 85 -39.50 -36.30 -2.68
N ASP A 86 -39.56 -36.99 -3.82
CA ASP A 86 -39.61 -38.46 -3.89
C ASP A 86 -38.23 -39.10 -3.63
N SER A 87 -37.49 -38.53 -2.68
CA SER A 87 -36.21 -39.02 -2.18
C SER A 87 -35.92 -38.44 -0.80
N LEU A 88 -35.03 -39.09 -0.05
CA LEU A 88 -34.45 -38.50 1.14
C LEU A 88 -33.34 -37.52 0.74
N VAL A 89 -33.35 -36.32 1.32
CA VAL A 89 -32.32 -35.30 1.08
C VAL A 89 -31.65 -34.88 2.38
N SER A 90 -30.37 -34.53 2.29
CA SER A 90 -29.57 -34.05 3.43
C SER A 90 -29.73 -32.54 3.67
N TRP A 91 -30.28 -31.81 2.68
CA TRP A 91 -30.58 -30.39 2.75
C TRP A 91 -31.67 -30.01 1.73
N VAL A 92 -32.28 -28.85 1.92
CA VAL A 92 -33.27 -28.27 0.99
C VAL A 92 -32.99 -26.79 0.71
N ASN A 93 -33.28 -26.34 -0.50
CA ASN A 93 -33.28 -24.92 -0.90
C ASN A 93 -34.73 -24.51 -1.18
N ILE A 94 -35.27 -23.58 -0.39
CA ILE A 94 -36.64 -23.10 -0.55
C ILE A 94 -36.57 -21.65 -1.03
N THR A 95 -37.00 -21.43 -2.27
CA THR A 95 -36.97 -20.15 -2.99
C THR A 95 -38.32 -19.43 -3.01
N ASP A 96 -38.38 -18.28 -3.66
CA ASP A 96 -39.59 -17.45 -3.85
C ASP A 96 -40.18 -16.93 -2.53
N LEU A 97 -39.31 -16.66 -1.55
CA LEU A 97 -39.67 -16.12 -0.24
C LEU A 97 -39.51 -14.59 -0.26
N THR A 98 -40.40 -13.91 -0.96
CA THR A 98 -40.28 -12.47 -1.31
C THR A 98 -40.74 -11.49 -0.22
N GLN A 99 -41.22 -11.97 0.92
CA GLN A 99 -41.69 -11.11 2.02
C GLN A 99 -40.76 -11.21 3.25
N PRO A 100 -40.34 -10.09 3.87
CA PRO A 100 -39.47 -10.10 5.05
C PRO A 100 -40.27 -10.42 6.32
N LYS A 101 -40.81 -11.64 6.39
CA LYS A 101 -41.60 -12.15 7.53
C LYS A 101 -41.07 -13.49 8.02
N LEU A 102 -41.54 -13.91 9.20
CA LEU A 102 -41.19 -15.19 9.78
C LEU A 102 -41.92 -16.34 9.07
N TYR A 103 -41.18 -17.15 8.31
CA TYR A 103 -41.66 -18.42 7.75
C TYR A 103 -41.37 -19.56 8.71
N ARG A 104 -42.34 -20.44 8.94
CA ARG A 104 -42.18 -21.66 9.75
C ARG A 104 -42.19 -22.85 8.81
N PHE A 105 -41.08 -23.58 8.78
CA PHE A 105 -40.90 -24.77 7.95
C PHE A 105 -41.05 -26.00 8.83
N ARG A 106 -41.96 -26.90 8.43
CA ARG A 106 -42.12 -28.24 9.01
C ARG A 106 -41.56 -29.24 8.03
N ILE A 107 -40.53 -29.97 8.43
CA ILE A 107 -39.84 -30.92 7.57
C ILE A 107 -39.92 -32.30 8.22
N TYR A 108 -40.47 -33.26 7.48
CA TYR A 108 -40.62 -34.63 7.94
C TYR A 108 -40.38 -35.62 6.81
N THR A 109 -40.16 -36.87 7.17
CA THR A 109 -40.05 -37.96 6.21
C THR A 109 -41.35 -38.73 6.11
N VAL A 110 -41.57 -39.41 4.99
CA VAL A 110 -42.74 -40.24 4.76
C VAL A 110 -42.29 -41.61 4.26
N ASP A 111 -42.95 -42.66 4.73
CA ASP A 111 -42.72 -44.04 4.28
C ASP A 111 -43.50 -44.39 3.00
N GLU A 112 -43.37 -45.63 2.53
CA GLU A 112 -44.06 -46.12 1.31
C GLU A 112 -45.60 -46.16 1.46
N PHE A 113 -46.12 -46.06 2.69
CA PHE A 113 -47.55 -46.13 3.02
C PHE A 113 -48.15 -44.75 3.36
N ASN A 114 -47.41 -43.67 3.10
CA ASN A 114 -47.80 -42.29 3.42
C ASN A 114 -47.93 -41.98 4.93
N ASN A 115 -47.24 -42.73 5.80
CA ASN A 115 -47.17 -42.38 7.23
C ASN A 115 -46.07 -41.33 7.45
N PRO A 116 -46.36 -40.18 8.10
CA PRO A 116 -45.37 -39.14 8.36
C PRO A 116 -44.54 -39.43 9.61
N SER A 117 -43.27 -39.03 9.62
CA SER A 117 -42.44 -38.97 10.84
C SER A 117 -42.84 -37.77 11.71
N VAL A 118 -42.33 -37.72 12.94
CA VAL A 118 -42.37 -36.49 13.74
C VAL A 118 -41.61 -35.37 12.99
N PRO A 119 -42.21 -34.20 12.75
CA PRO A 119 -41.56 -33.11 12.02
C PRO A 119 -40.47 -32.42 12.85
N GLN A 120 -39.43 -31.97 12.14
CA GLN A 120 -38.52 -30.95 12.62
C GLN A 120 -39.06 -29.58 12.20
N GLU A 121 -39.01 -28.61 13.11
CA GLU A 121 -39.50 -27.26 12.84
C GLU A 121 -38.37 -26.23 12.97
N ILE A 122 -38.31 -25.29 12.03
CA ILE A 122 -37.43 -24.12 12.11
C ILE A 122 -38.18 -22.89 11.61
N ALA A 123 -37.89 -21.73 12.19
CA ALA A 123 -38.47 -20.46 11.78
C ALA A 123 -37.36 -19.52 11.30
N LEU A 124 -37.47 -19.02 10.06
CA LEU A 124 -36.48 -18.16 9.42
C LEU A 124 -37.15 -16.95 8.78
N ILE A 125 -36.44 -15.83 8.73
CA ILE A 125 -36.84 -14.64 7.98
C ILE A 125 -35.86 -14.52 6.80
N PRO A 126 -36.30 -14.68 5.55
CA PRO A 126 -35.45 -14.52 4.38
C PRO A 126 -35.01 -13.06 4.24
N TYR A 127 -33.87 -12.82 3.59
CA TYR A 127 -33.48 -11.48 3.19
C TYR A 127 -34.12 -11.16 1.84
N THR A 128 -34.82 -10.04 1.70
CA THR A 128 -35.69 -9.78 0.54
C THR A 128 -35.29 -8.52 -0.23
N ALA A 129 -35.90 -8.30 -1.40
CA ALA A 129 -35.75 -7.05 -2.13
C ALA A 129 -36.11 -5.82 -1.29
N ALA A 130 -37.08 -5.93 -0.37
CA ALA A 130 -37.44 -4.84 0.54
C ALA A 130 -36.27 -4.50 1.49
N ASP A 131 -35.60 -5.51 2.04
CA ASP A 131 -34.44 -5.31 2.92
C ASP A 131 -33.25 -4.74 2.14
N LEU A 132 -32.98 -5.27 0.95
CA LEU A 132 -31.93 -4.78 0.06
C LEU A 132 -32.12 -3.30 -0.28
N ASN A 133 -33.36 -2.87 -0.56
CA ASN A 133 -33.68 -1.48 -0.87
C ASN A 133 -33.48 -0.52 0.32
N THR A 134 -33.32 -1.02 1.54
CA THR A 134 -32.95 -0.20 2.72
C THR A 134 -31.45 -0.12 2.93
N LEU A 135 -30.66 -0.99 2.29
CA LEU A 135 -29.21 -1.03 2.43
C LEU A 135 -28.60 0.25 1.84
N ARG A 136 -27.70 0.88 2.58
CA ARG A 136 -27.00 2.09 2.15
C ARG A 136 -25.51 1.88 2.37
N PRO A 137 -24.68 1.91 1.30
CA PRO A 137 -23.24 2.02 1.45
C PRO A 137 -22.87 3.31 2.17
N PRO A 138 -21.73 3.33 2.88
CA PRO A 138 -21.16 4.57 3.40
C PRO A 138 -21.05 5.62 2.28
N SER A 139 -21.27 6.89 2.59
CA SER A 139 -21.08 7.96 1.62
C SER A 139 -19.60 8.11 1.26
N PRO A 140 -19.25 8.28 -0.02
CA PRO A 140 -17.88 8.55 -0.41
C PRO A 140 -17.44 9.95 0.03
N ARG A 141 -16.13 10.13 0.13
CA ARG A 141 -15.50 11.43 -0.04
C ARG A 141 -15.29 11.67 -1.53
N ILE A 142 -15.57 12.89 -1.96
CA ILE A 142 -15.47 13.31 -3.37
C ILE A 142 -14.53 14.50 -3.43
N MET A 143 -13.48 14.38 -4.23
CA MET A 143 -12.59 15.48 -4.59
C MET A 143 -12.76 15.75 -6.08
N ALA A 144 -13.27 16.94 -6.43
CA ALA A 144 -13.58 17.28 -7.82
C ALA A 144 -12.74 18.47 -8.29
N SER A 145 -12.29 18.39 -9.53
CA SER A 145 -11.81 19.52 -10.33
C SER A 145 -12.88 19.85 -11.39
N PRO A 146 -12.76 20.98 -12.10
CA PRO A 146 -13.73 21.34 -13.14
C PRO A 146 -13.87 20.36 -14.32
N SER A 147 -12.99 19.36 -14.42
CA SER A 147 -13.01 18.37 -15.51
C SER A 147 -12.88 16.92 -15.04
N ALA A 148 -12.70 16.66 -13.74
CA ALA A 148 -12.46 15.32 -13.22
C ALA A 148 -12.91 15.20 -11.76
N ALA A 149 -13.06 13.97 -11.29
CA ALA A 149 -13.36 13.69 -9.90
C ALA A 149 -12.70 12.40 -9.42
N VAL A 150 -12.29 12.41 -8.16
CA VAL A 150 -11.86 11.25 -7.39
C VAL A 150 -12.96 10.91 -6.39
N ILE A 151 -13.34 9.65 -6.36
CA ILE A 151 -14.31 9.10 -5.43
C ILE A 151 -13.59 8.07 -4.55
N ASP A 152 -13.64 8.24 -3.23
CA ASP A 152 -12.96 7.37 -2.30
C ASP A 152 -13.72 7.11 -0.99
N TRP A 153 -13.45 5.95 -0.38
CA TRP A 153 -13.99 5.55 0.93
C TRP A 153 -12.86 5.29 1.91
N PRO A 154 -12.37 6.32 2.63
CA PRO A 154 -11.23 6.18 3.53
C PRO A 154 -11.42 5.12 4.63
N SER A 155 -12.66 4.89 5.05
CA SER A 155 -13.02 3.88 6.06
C SER A 155 -13.46 2.53 5.46
N GLY A 156 -13.38 2.38 4.14
CA GLY A 156 -13.89 1.22 3.41
C GLY A 156 -15.41 1.21 3.25
N LEU A 157 -15.90 0.18 2.54
CA LEU A 157 -17.32 -0.01 2.22
C LEU A 157 -18.02 -1.08 3.07
N SER A 158 -17.27 -2.01 3.67
CA SER A 158 -17.84 -3.00 4.59
C SER A 158 -18.37 -2.33 5.86
N SER A 159 -19.44 -2.90 6.42
CA SER A 159 -20.10 -2.39 7.62
C SER A 159 -20.70 -3.51 8.48
N VAL A 160 -21.42 -3.13 9.53
CA VAL A 160 -22.15 -4.07 10.39
C VAL A 160 -23.32 -4.76 9.68
N VAL A 161 -23.82 -4.17 8.59
CA VAL A 161 -24.97 -4.69 7.81
C VAL A 161 -24.58 -5.32 6.47
N MET A 162 -23.31 -5.22 6.04
CA MET A 162 -22.85 -5.84 4.79
C MET A 162 -21.33 -6.01 4.73
N ASP A 163 -20.87 -6.99 3.97
CA ASP A 163 -19.46 -7.12 3.54
C ASP A 163 -19.33 -6.72 2.06
N TYR A 164 -18.31 -5.91 1.75
CA TYR A 164 -18.02 -5.45 0.39
C TYR A 164 -16.95 -6.32 -0.28
N TYR A 165 -17.16 -6.61 -1.57
CA TYR A 165 -16.25 -7.45 -2.37
C TYR A 165 -15.81 -6.83 -3.70
N GLY A 166 -16.54 -5.84 -4.21
CA GLY A 166 -16.21 -5.18 -5.46
C GLY A 166 -17.23 -4.13 -5.87
N LEU A 167 -16.85 -3.31 -6.83
CA LEU A 167 -17.62 -2.19 -7.34
C LEU A 167 -17.43 -2.11 -8.85
N SER A 168 -18.51 -2.02 -9.61
CA SER A 168 -18.49 -1.53 -10.99
C SER A 168 -19.13 -0.15 -11.05
N PHE A 169 -18.60 0.70 -11.92
CA PHE A 169 -19.09 2.05 -12.10
C PHE A 169 -19.16 2.41 -13.58
N LYS A 170 -20.09 3.30 -13.91
CA LYS A 170 -20.34 3.79 -15.27
C LYS A 170 -20.77 5.25 -15.26
N TYR A 171 -20.18 6.06 -16.14
CA TYR A 171 -20.55 7.46 -16.34
C TYR A 171 -20.47 7.85 -17.82
N THR A 172 -21.07 8.97 -18.19
CA THR A 172 -20.94 9.55 -19.54
C THR A 172 -20.06 10.78 -19.44
N ASP A 173 -19.01 10.83 -20.24
CA ASP A 173 -18.11 12.00 -20.30
C ASP A 173 -18.72 13.16 -21.11
N LYS A 174 -18.06 14.32 -21.11
CA LYS A 174 -18.56 15.53 -21.80
C LYS A 174 -18.67 15.37 -23.32
N ASP A 175 -17.95 14.41 -23.90
CA ASP A 175 -18.01 14.09 -25.33
C ASP A 175 -19.14 13.10 -25.65
N GLY A 176 -19.92 12.69 -24.64
CA GLY A 176 -21.02 11.74 -24.79
C GLY A 176 -20.57 10.28 -24.82
N VAL A 177 -19.31 9.99 -24.50
CA VAL A 177 -18.77 8.63 -24.48
C VAL A 177 -19.04 7.99 -23.12
N VAL A 178 -19.58 6.77 -23.15
CA VAL A 178 -19.77 5.97 -21.94
C VAL A 178 -18.42 5.41 -21.49
N ARG A 179 -18.09 5.67 -20.23
CA ARG A 179 -16.91 5.16 -19.55
C ARG A 179 -17.34 4.23 -18.44
N GLU A 180 -16.62 3.12 -18.28
CA GLU A 180 -16.90 2.10 -17.26
C GLU A 180 -15.60 1.61 -16.62
N GLY A 181 -15.72 1.05 -15.43
CA GLY A 181 -14.60 0.47 -14.71
C GLY A 181 -15.03 -0.42 -13.56
N GLU A 182 -14.11 -1.27 -13.12
CA GLU A 182 -14.31 -2.19 -12.00
C GLU A 182 -13.23 -2.00 -10.94
N ARG A 183 -13.60 -2.28 -9.69
CA ARG A 183 -12.78 -2.15 -8.50
C ARG A 183 -12.99 -3.36 -7.61
N GLY A 184 -11.87 -3.91 -7.12
CA GLY A 184 -11.87 -4.99 -6.14
C GLY A 184 -12.04 -4.45 -4.73
N GLN A 185 -11.18 -4.89 -3.80
CA GLN A 185 -11.20 -4.40 -2.41
C GLN A 185 -10.86 -2.91 -2.28
N ASP A 186 -9.98 -2.38 -3.14
CA ASP A 186 -9.75 -0.94 -3.26
C ASP A 186 -10.88 -0.32 -4.09
N SER A 187 -11.85 0.29 -3.42
CA SER A 187 -13.03 0.88 -4.02
C SER A 187 -12.79 2.27 -4.61
N ARG A 188 -11.59 2.83 -4.46
CA ARG A 188 -11.27 4.16 -4.96
C ARG A 188 -11.21 4.17 -6.49
N PHE A 189 -11.78 5.19 -7.12
CA PHE A 189 -11.66 5.38 -8.56
C PHE A 189 -11.65 6.85 -8.96
N PHE A 190 -11.14 7.09 -10.17
CA PHE A 190 -11.02 8.38 -10.81
C PHE A 190 -11.89 8.39 -12.07
N ILE A 191 -12.57 9.50 -12.29
CA ILE A 191 -13.34 9.78 -13.51
C ILE A 191 -12.89 11.12 -14.08
N ALA A 192 -12.86 11.23 -15.39
CA ALA A 192 -12.30 12.38 -16.09
C ALA A 192 -13.22 12.87 -17.21
N ASN A 193 -12.78 13.94 -17.87
CA ASN A 193 -13.46 14.50 -19.03
C ASN A 193 -14.91 14.91 -18.72
N LEU A 194 -15.15 15.48 -17.54
CA LEU A 194 -16.47 15.91 -17.07
C LEU A 194 -16.79 17.34 -17.54
N GLU A 195 -18.08 17.64 -17.65
CA GLU A 195 -18.57 18.98 -17.97
C GLU A 195 -18.51 19.89 -16.74
N SER A 196 -17.87 21.05 -16.88
CA SER A 196 -17.68 21.98 -15.77
C SER A 196 -18.98 22.65 -15.34
N GLY A 197 -19.17 22.81 -14.03
CA GLY A 197 -20.35 23.48 -13.47
C GLY A 197 -21.66 22.70 -13.58
N GLN A 198 -21.64 21.48 -14.15
CA GLN A 198 -22.80 20.59 -14.25
C GLN A 198 -22.76 19.49 -13.18
N PRO A 199 -23.91 18.94 -12.76
CA PRO A 199 -23.93 17.74 -11.94
C PRO A 199 -23.39 16.54 -12.74
N ALA A 200 -22.58 15.71 -12.10
CA ALA A 200 -22.15 14.42 -12.61
C ALA A 200 -22.94 13.30 -11.95
N THR A 201 -23.38 12.33 -12.76
CA THR A 201 -24.05 11.11 -12.29
C THR A 201 -23.20 9.90 -12.66
N VAL A 202 -22.90 9.08 -11.66
CA VAL A 202 -22.19 7.81 -11.83
C VAL A 202 -23.13 6.69 -11.42
N ALA A 203 -23.44 5.79 -12.35
CA ALA A 203 -24.14 4.55 -12.03
C ALA A 203 -23.18 3.61 -11.32
N MET A 204 -23.52 3.17 -10.11
CA MET A 204 -22.67 2.33 -9.27
C MET A 204 -23.38 1.04 -8.93
N GLU A 205 -22.64 -0.05 -9.01
CA GLU A 205 -23.09 -1.40 -8.67
C GLU A 205 -22.10 -2.02 -7.68
N TYR A 206 -22.54 -2.19 -6.43
CA TYR A 206 -21.74 -2.72 -5.35
C TYR A 206 -21.99 -4.22 -5.21
N LYS A 207 -20.93 -5.03 -5.29
CA LYS A 207 -20.95 -6.45 -4.99
C LYS A 207 -20.80 -6.65 -3.48
N VAL A 208 -21.88 -7.05 -2.82
CA VAL A 208 -21.96 -7.13 -1.36
C VAL A 208 -22.56 -8.44 -0.87
N ILE A 209 -22.24 -8.83 0.37
CA ILE A 209 -22.94 -9.86 1.12
C ILE A 209 -23.63 -9.19 2.31
N PRO A 210 -24.97 -9.01 2.28
CA PRO A 210 -25.71 -8.45 3.40
C PRO A 210 -25.60 -9.30 4.67
N LYS A 211 -25.81 -8.65 5.82
CA LYS A 211 -25.83 -9.31 7.14
C LYS A 211 -27.20 -9.15 7.78
N VAL A 212 -27.74 -10.26 8.28
CA VAL A 212 -28.94 -10.27 9.12
C VAL A 212 -28.49 -10.57 10.55
N ASN A 213 -28.75 -9.65 11.48
CA ASN A 213 -28.29 -9.73 12.87
C ASN A 213 -26.77 -9.98 13.01
N GLY A 214 -25.97 -9.37 12.12
CA GLY A 214 -24.51 -9.48 12.10
C GLY A 214 -23.97 -10.76 11.45
N VAL A 215 -24.83 -11.68 10.99
CA VAL A 215 -24.44 -12.89 10.27
C VAL A 215 -24.63 -12.68 8.77
N PRO A 216 -23.60 -12.90 7.94
CA PRO A 216 -23.73 -12.83 6.48
C PRO A 216 -24.76 -13.82 5.95
N ILE A 217 -25.56 -13.37 4.98
CA ILE A 217 -26.41 -14.29 4.20
C ILE A 217 -25.53 -15.11 3.24
N ILE A 218 -26.07 -16.20 2.71
CA ILE A 218 -25.31 -17.11 1.84
C ILE A 218 -25.09 -16.56 0.42
N ASP A 219 -25.83 -15.53 0.03
CA ASP A 219 -25.81 -14.97 -1.32
C ASP A 219 -24.98 -13.70 -1.42
N THR A 220 -24.24 -13.57 -2.53
CA THR A 220 -23.66 -12.30 -2.97
C THR A 220 -24.66 -11.58 -3.86
N ILE A 221 -24.92 -10.30 -3.55
CA ILE A 221 -25.92 -9.48 -4.24
C ILE A 221 -25.24 -8.27 -4.88
N ILE A 222 -25.79 -7.83 -6.01
CA ILE A 222 -25.45 -6.54 -6.62
C ILE A 222 -26.43 -5.49 -6.11
N LEU A 223 -25.92 -4.49 -5.40
CA LEU A 223 -26.66 -3.32 -4.95
C LEU A 223 -26.40 -2.17 -5.93
N SER A 224 -27.42 -1.75 -6.67
CA SER A 224 -27.31 -0.60 -7.58
C SER A 224 -27.70 0.69 -6.84
N GLN A 225 -26.76 1.64 -6.71
CA GLN A 225 -27.04 2.93 -6.08
C GLN A 225 -26.24 4.05 -6.78
N PRO A 226 -26.87 4.86 -7.65
CA PRO A 226 -26.16 5.92 -8.35
C PRO A 226 -25.62 6.97 -7.38
N LEU A 227 -24.49 7.56 -7.77
CA LEU A 227 -23.86 8.68 -7.08
C LEU A 227 -24.05 9.94 -7.90
N GLU A 228 -24.57 10.99 -7.28
CA GLU A 228 -24.74 12.31 -7.89
C GLU A 228 -23.97 13.35 -7.10
N PHE A 229 -23.22 14.21 -7.79
CA PHE A 229 -22.45 15.29 -7.17
C PHE A 229 -22.21 16.45 -8.13
N GLY A 230 -21.93 17.63 -7.59
CA GLY A 230 -21.66 18.82 -8.40
C GLY A 230 -20.21 18.91 -8.84
N ILE A 231 -19.98 19.27 -10.11
CA ILE A 231 -18.65 19.60 -10.64
C ILE A 231 -18.41 21.10 -10.49
N PRO A 232 -17.26 21.53 -9.94
CA PRO A 232 -16.90 22.94 -9.85
C PRO A 232 -16.86 23.62 -11.23
N THR A 233 -17.15 24.93 -11.26
CA THR A 233 -16.90 25.76 -12.44
C THR A 233 -15.40 25.92 -12.68
N SER A 234 -15.00 26.17 -13.93
CA SER A 234 -13.60 26.36 -14.34
C SER A 234 -12.92 27.53 -13.62
N SER A 235 -13.70 28.54 -13.23
CA SER A 235 -13.26 29.70 -12.45
C SER A 235 -13.17 29.46 -10.94
N THR A 236 -13.52 28.27 -10.44
CA THR A 236 -13.43 27.97 -9.00
C THR A 236 -11.96 27.89 -8.59
N PRO A 237 -11.51 28.69 -7.60
CA PRO A 237 -10.14 28.64 -7.14
C PRO A 237 -9.80 27.32 -6.42
N PHE A 238 -8.59 26.81 -6.63
CA PHE A 238 -8.00 25.74 -5.84
C PHE A 238 -6.81 26.25 -5.03
N SER A 239 -6.51 25.55 -3.93
CA SER A 239 -5.39 25.88 -3.04
C SER A 239 -4.22 24.93 -3.35
N PRO A 240 -3.15 25.40 -4.00
CA PRO A 240 -2.04 24.54 -4.39
C PRO A 240 -1.21 24.10 -3.18
N SER A 241 -0.81 22.83 -3.16
CA SER A 241 0.16 22.29 -2.20
C SER A 241 1.60 22.75 -2.49
N GLU A 242 1.96 22.83 -3.76
CA GLU A 242 3.29 23.22 -4.26
C GLU A 242 3.25 24.57 -4.98
N ARG A 243 2.76 25.61 -4.28
CA ARG A 243 2.49 26.93 -4.88
C ARG A 243 3.68 27.50 -5.66
N GLU A 244 4.88 27.46 -5.08
CA GLU A 244 6.09 28.03 -5.69
C GLU A 244 6.51 27.27 -6.95
N VAL A 245 6.35 25.93 -6.95
CA VAL A 245 6.60 25.09 -8.13
C VAL A 245 5.64 25.47 -9.25
N LEU A 246 4.35 25.61 -8.96
CA LEU A 246 3.36 25.97 -9.97
C LEU A 246 3.60 27.39 -10.53
N MET A 247 3.96 28.35 -9.67
CA MET A 247 4.31 29.71 -10.11
C MET A 247 5.53 29.73 -11.03
N ALA A 248 6.57 28.93 -10.73
CA ALA A 248 7.73 28.79 -11.60
C ALA A 248 7.37 28.21 -12.97
N ASN A 249 6.36 27.34 -13.04
CA ASN A 249 5.78 26.83 -14.30
C ASN A 249 4.87 27.84 -15.03
N GLY A 250 4.80 29.09 -14.56
CA GLY A 250 4.02 30.15 -15.20
C GLY A 250 2.56 30.26 -14.74
N VAL A 251 2.15 29.53 -13.69
CA VAL A 251 0.81 29.69 -13.12
C VAL A 251 0.71 31.02 -12.39
N SER A 252 -0.22 31.87 -12.83
CA SER A 252 -0.52 33.15 -12.18
C SER A 252 -1.89 33.17 -11.49
N GLU A 253 -2.81 32.31 -11.93
CA GLU A 253 -4.15 32.16 -11.38
C GLU A 253 -4.43 30.68 -11.10
N PHE A 254 -4.85 30.37 -9.86
CA PHE A 254 -5.08 29.00 -9.40
C PHE A 254 -6.54 28.59 -9.61
N THR A 255 -6.97 28.62 -10.85
CA THR A 255 -8.27 28.16 -11.35
C THR A 255 -8.02 27.21 -12.52
N ALA A 256 -8.99 26.36 -12.90
CA ALA A 256 -8.79 25.50 -14.07
C ALA A 256 -8.64 26.33 -15.36
N ASP A 257 -9.32 27.47 -15.45
CA ASP A 257 -9.13 28.45 -16.53
C ASP A 257 -7.71 29.02 -16.54
N GLY A 258 -7.20 29.39 -15.36
CA GLY A 258 -5.86 29.96 -15.19
C GLY A 258 -4.72 29.01 -15.56
N VAL A 259 -4.95 27.69 -15.51
CA VAL A 259 -3.95 26.67 -15.85
C VAL A 259 -4.24 25.94 -17.18
N ALA A 260 -5.31 26.29 -17.89
CA ALA A 260 -5.75 25.58 -19.09
C ALA A 260 -4.72 25.56 -20.22
N SER A 261 -3.85 26.57 -20.32
CA SER A 261 -2.79 26.62 -21.35
C SER A 261 -1.58 25.74 -21.03
N ILE A 262 -1.48 25.18 -19.83
CA ILE A 262 -0.31 24.42 -19.38
C ILE A 262 -0.50 22.95 -19.75
N THR A 263 0.35 22.48 -20.67
CA THR A 263 0.37 21.08 -21.13
C THR A 263 1.55 20.29 -20.57
N LYS A 264 2.54 20.97 -20.00
CA LYS A 264 3.72 20.38 -19.36
C LYS A 264 3.98 21.04 -18.02
N LEU A 265 4.26 20.24 -17.00
CA LEU A 265 4.78 20.72 -15.71
C LEU A 265 6.15 20.11 -15.42
N VAL A 266 7.03 20.93 -14.87
CA VAL A 266 8.31 20.51 -14.31
C VAL A 266 8.18 20.56 -12.79
N TYR A 267 8.61 19.50 -12.12
CA TYR A 267 8.70 19.43 -10.66
C TYR A 267 10.15 19.21 -10.24
N PRO A 268 10.64 19.91 -9.21
CA PRO A 268 11.94 19.58 -8.63
C PRO A 268 11.89 18.21 -7.94
N ILE A 269 13.00 17.50 -7.92
CA ILE A 269 13.12 16.20 -7.22
C ILE A 269 12.75 16.29 -5.72
N HIS A 270 12.93 17.46 -5.11
CA HIS A 270 12.56 17.67 -3.70
C HIS A 270 11.08 18.01 -3.47
N ALA A 271 10.23 18.00 -4.50
CA ALA A 271 8.79 18.22 -4.35
C ALA A 271 8.17 17.25 -3.32
N ASN A 272 7.30 17.77 -2.47
CA ASN A 272 6.61 17.00 -1.43
C ASN A 272 5.28 16.44 -1.90
N SER A 273 4.68 17.05 -2.92
CA SER A 273 3.37 16.67 -3.45
C SER A 273 3.29 16.78 -4.96
N LEU A 274 2.63 15.80 -5.58
CA LEU A 274 2.22 15.83 -6.98
C LEU A 274 0.68 15.89 -7.09
N GLN A 275 -0.03 16.22 -6.01
CA GLN A 275 -1.50 16.23 -6.01
C GLN A 275 -2.08 17.31 -6.93
N ASP A 276 -1.40 18.45 -7.02
CA ASP A 276 -1.90 19.64 -7.73
C ASP A 276 -2.12 19.40 -9.22
N ILE A 277 -1.44 18.42 -9.83
CA ILE A 277 -1.60 18.07 -11.24
C ILE A 277 -3.05 17.69 -11.60
N PHE A 278 -3.85 17.27 -10.61
CA PHE A 278 -5.27 16.95 -10.75
C PHE A 278 -6.11 18.15 -11.25
N TYR A 279 -5.64 19.38 -11.00
CA TYR A 279 -6.34 20.60 -11.40
C TYR A 279 -6.02 21.07 -12.83
N PHE A 280 -5.11 20.38 -13.54
CA PHE A 280 -4.64 20.78 -14.86
C PHE A 280 -5.38 20.01 -15.96
N PRO A 281 -6.41 20.60 -16.61
CA PRO A 281 -7.30 19.87 -17.51
C PRO A 281 -6.63 19.40 -18.81
N ASN A 282 -5.54 20.05 -19.21
CA ASN A 282 -4.84 19.81 -20.47
C ASN A 282 -3.40 19.28 -20.27
N LEU A 283 -3.06 18.83 -19.07
CA LEU A 283 -1.73 18.31 -18.77
C LEU A 283 -1.46 17.01 -19.51
N LYS A 284 -0.33 16.95 -20.24
CA LYS A 284 0.11 15.81 -21.03
C LYS A 284 1.49 15.31 -20.65
N GLU A 285 2.37 16.22 -20.25
CA GLU A 285 3.74 15.89 -19.92
C GLU A 285 4.10 16.27 -18.49
N LEU A 286 4.85 15.41 -17.82
CA LEU A 286 5.50 15.70 -16.55
C LEU A 286 7.00 15.51 -16.68
N ASP A 287 7.76 16.48 -16.16
CA ASP A 287 9.19 16.34 -15.96
C ASP A 287 9.48 16.36 -14.47
N LEU A 288 9.88 15.22 -13.91
CA LEU A 288 10.12 15.03 -12.49
C LEU A 288 11.62 15.18 -12.13
N THR A 289 12.42 15.74 -13.03
CA THR A 289 13.87 15.93 -12.83
C THR A 289 14.21 17.32 -12.30
N GLY A 290 13.32 18.30 -12.49
CA GLY A 290 13.56 19.71 -12.18
C GLY A 290 14.43 20.46 -13.21
N GLU A 291 14.95 19.74 -14.22
CA GLU A 291 15.95 20.26 -15.15
C GLU A 291 15.48 21.53 -15.88
N GLY A 292 16.35 22.54 -15.92
CA GLY A 292 16.12 23.80 -16.63
C GLY A 292 15.18 24.79 -15.95
N LEU A 293 14.47 24.40 -14.87
CA LEU A 293 13.54 25.29 -14.17
C LEU A 293 13.85 25.47 -12.67
N PHE A 294 14.30 24.42 -11.99
CA PHE A 294 14.54 24.47 -10.56
C PHE A 294 16.01 24.24 -10.24
N PRO A 295 16.75 25.26 -9.78
CA PRO A 295 18.09 25.06 -9.27
C PRO A 295 18.03 24.27 -7.95
N LEU A 296 19.16 23.66 -7.60
CA LEU A 296 19.33 23.05 -6.29
C LEU A 296 19.18 24.10 -5.18
N PRO A 297 18.48 23.78 -4.07
CA PRO A 297 18.52 24.58 -2.86
C PRO A 297 19.94 24.76 -2.35
N THR A 298 20.17 25.82 -1.58
CA THR A 298 21.42 26.02 -0.85
C THR A 298 21.24 25.71 0.64
N LEU A 299 22.34 25.36 1.31
CA LEU A 299 22.37 25.13 2.75
C LEU A 299 23.61 25.79 3.36
N GLY A 300 23.37 26.69 4.32
CA GLY A 300 24.43 27.36 5.07
C GLY A 300 24.99 26.49 6.20
N TYR A 301 26.31 26.53 6.36
CA TYR A 301 27.08 25.97 7.46
C TYR A 301 27.83 27.11 8.15
N ASP A 302 27.23 27.64 9.23
CA ASP A 302 27.81 28.68 10.08
C ASP A 302 28.09 28.14 11.48
N ASN A 303 29.36 28.10 11.88
CA ASN A 303 29.75 27.75 13.23
C ASN A 303 31.12 28.36 13.61
N ASN A 304 31.21 28.97 14.80
CA ASN A 304 32.44 29.52 15.38
C ASN A 304 33.26 30.43 14.44
N GLY A 305 32.57 31.24 13.62
CA GLY A 305 33.19 32.24 12.75
C GLY A 305 33.66 31.73 11.38
N GLY A 306 33.36 30.48 11.03
CA GLY A 306 33.45 29.97 9.65
C GLY A 306 32.05 29.88 9.03
N TYR A 307 31.91 30.38 7.80
CA TYR A 307 30.68 30.33 7.01
C TYR A 307 30.97 29.69 5.65
N SER A 308 30.21 28.65 5.32
CA SER A 308 30.17 28.05 3.99
C SER A 308 28.72 27.92 3.54
N GLU A 309 28.48 28.03 2.25
CA GLU A 309 27.22 27.63 1.63
C GLU A 309 27.49 26.42 0.73
N VAL A 310 26.64 25.40 0.79
CA VAL A 310 26.69 24.26 -0.12
C VAL A 310 25.42 24.14 -0.96
N GLY A 311 25.52 23.49 -2.11
CA GLY A 311 24.42 23.32 -3.06
C GLY A 311 24.40 24.43 -4.11
N GLY A 312 23.20 24.79 -4.57
CA GLY A 312 23.04 25.67 -5.72
C GLY A 312 23.46 25.01 -7.05
N GLY A 313 23.15 25.67 -8.17
CA GLY A 313 23.40 25.14 -9.51
C GLY A 313 22.39 24.06 -9.90
N ASP A 314 22.80 23.18 -10.82
CA ASP A 314 21.93 22.13 -11.37
C ASP A 314 21.93 20.87 -10.51
N TRP A 315 20.84 20.11 -10.58
CA TRP A 315 20.76 18.80 -9.94
C TRP A 315 21.81 17.83 -10.52
N VAL A 316 22.32 16.93 -9.67
CA VAL A 316 23.31 15.91 -10.05
C VAL A 316 22.78 14.50 -9.75
N PRO A 317 23.08 13.50 -10.62
CA PRO A 317 22.49 12.15 -10.56
C PRO A 317 22.62 11.39 -9.24
N PHE A 318 23.69 11.63 -8.49
CA PHE A 318 23.92 10.95 -7.23
C PHE A 318 23.06 11.49 -6.07
N MET A 319 22.20 12.47 -6.32
CA MET A 319 21.28 13.02 -5.33
C MET A 319 19.86 12.49 -5.55
N ARG A 320 19.25 12.00 -4.48
CA ARG A 320 17.81 11.72 -4.43
C ARG A 320 17.16 12.49 -3.30
N LYS A 321 15.83 12.62 -3.35
CA LYS A 321 15.04 13.19 -2.26
C LYS A 321 15.33 12.45 -0.95
N VAL A 322 15.46 13.20 0.14
CA VAL A 322 15.79 12.66 1.48
C VAL A 322 14.81 11.57 1.91
N SER A 323 13.53 11.78 1.66
CA SER A 323 12.46 10.81 1.88
C SER A 323 11.54 10.77 0.67
N ASP A 324 11.10 9.57 0.33
CA ASP A 324 10.23 9.32 -0.81
C ASP A 324 8.93 10.13 -0.72
N VAL A 325 8.35 10.45 -1.87
CA VAL A 325 7.04 11.12 -1.91
C VAL A 325 5.98 10.13 -1.45
N SER A 326 5.16 10.52 -0.46
CA SER A 326 4.15 9.61 0.09
C SER A 326 3.14 9.15 -0.98
N SER A 327 2.56 7.95 -0.81
CA SER A 327 1.55 7.42 -1.72
C SER A 327 0.33 8.34 -1.85
N VAL A 328 -0.09 8.98 -0.75
CA VAL A 328 -1.17 9.97 -0.74
C VAL A 328 -0.83 11.17 -1.64
N ASN A 329 0.43 11.58 -1.65
CA ASN A 329 0.91 12.73 -2.40
C ASN A 329 1.21 12.43 -3.89
N THR A 330 1.24 11.16 -4.28
CA THR A 330 1.48 10.70 -5.65
C THR A 330 0.21 10.11 -6.28
N GLN A 331 -0.90 10.11 -5.56
CA GLN A 331 -2.11 9.45 -5.99
C GLN A 331 -2.68 10.07 -7.28
N SER A 332 -2.66 11.39 -7.43
CA SER A 332 -3.09 12.05 -8.67
C SER A 332 -2.24 11.61 -9.86
N LEU A 333 -0.94 11.39 -9.68
CA LEU A 333 -0.05 10.90 -10.75
C LEU A 333 -0.49 9.51 -11.21
N LYS A 334 -0.74 8.61 -10.26
CA LYS A 334 -1.25 7.27 -10.57
C LYS A 334 -2.58 7.34 -11.34
N ASP A 335 -3.52 8.18 -10.91
CA ASP A 335 -4.83 8.30 -11.56
C ASP A 335 -4.73 8.79 -13.01
N LEU A 336 -3.90 9.82 -13.24
CA LEU A 336 -3.71 10.38 -14.58
C LEU A 336 -2.98 9.41 -15.51
N LEU A 337 -2.06 8.59 -14.99
CA LEU A 337 -1.39 7.52 -15.74
C LEU A 337 -2.36 6.39 -16.09
N GLU A 338 -3.15 5.89 -15.13
CA GLU A 338 -4.15 4.83 -15.35
C GLU A 338 -5.24 5.26 -16.34
N ALA A 339 -5.62 6.54 -16.31
CA ALA A 339 -6.58 7.12 -17.25
C ALA A 339 -6.01 7.40 -18.64
N GLY A 340 -4.69 7.23 -18.85
CA GLY A 340 -4.01 7.55 -20.10
C GLY A 340 -4.04 9.04 -20.45
N ILE A 341 -4.15 9.91 -19.45
CA ILE A 341 -4.17 11.37 -19.65
C ILE A 341 -2.75 11.87 -19.91
N LEU A 342 -1.79 11.37 -19.12
CA LEU A 342 -0.37 11.66 -19.29
C LEU A 342 0.20 10.82 -20.43
N GLU A 343 0.83 11.51 -21.38
CA GLU A 343 1.44 10.93 -22.56
C GLU A 343 2.94 10.72 -22.36
N LYS A 344 3.57 11.52 -21.48
CA LYS A 344 4.99 11.44 -21.18
C LYS A 344 5.30 11.82 -19.74
N VAL A 345 6.11 11.03 -19.07
CA VAL A 345 6.68 11.35 -17.75
C VAL A 345 8.18 11.10 -17.79
N ARG A 346 8.98 12.15 -17.61
CA ARG A 346 10.44 12.03 -17.50
C ARG A 346 10.83 11.88 -16.03
N TYR A 347 11.58 10.84 -15.70
CA TYR A 347 11.91 10.50 -14.31
C TYR A 347 13.35 10.00 -14.18
N ALA A 348 14.08 10.51 -13.18
CA ALA A 348 15.39 9.96 -12.82
C ALA A 348 15.21 8.75 -11.87
N PRO A 349 15.73 7.56 -12.19
CA PRO A 349 15.63 6.39 -11.34
C PRO A 349 16.03 6.65 -9.88
N HIS A 350 15.24 6.11 -8.94
CA HIS A 350 15.45 6.21 -7.50
C HIS A 350 15.56 7.64 -6.94
N SER A 351 15.17 8.67 -7.71
CA SER A 351 15.32 10.07 -7.31
C SER A 351 14.23 10.55 -6.34
N MET A 352 12.99 10.11 -6.51
CA MET A 352 11.83 10.54 -5.70
C MET A 352 11.12 9.39 -4.99
N GLY A 353 11.58 8.15 -5.20
CA GLY A 353 10.94 6.94 -4.66
C GLY A 353 9.65 6.55 -5.37
N LEU A 354 9.53 6.88 -6.66
CA LEU A 354 8.35 6.61 -7.48
C LEU A 354 8.49 5.33 -8.34
N ASP A 355 9.63 4.65 -8.23
CA ASP A 355 10.04 3.56 -9.12
C ASP A 355 9.00 2.45 -9.20
N ALA A 356 8.45 2.01 -8.07
CA ALA A 356 7.40 0.99 -8.04
C ALA A 356 6.07 1.44 -8.67
N LEU A 357 5.73 2.73 -8.53
CA LEU A 357 4.52 3.31 -9.13
C LEU A 357 4.68 3.47 -10.64
N LEU A 358 5.88 3.85 -11.09
CA LEU A 358 6.17 4.17 -12.49
C LEU A 358 6.57 2.95 -13.32
N ALA A 359 7.05 1.86 -12.70
CA ALA A 359 7.54 0.67 -13.40
C ALA A 359 6.58 0.13 -14.49
N PRO A 360 5.26 -0.01 -14.27
CA PRO A 360 4.34 -0.48 -15.33
C PRO A 360 4.27 0.45 -16.55
N TYR A 361 4.60 1.72 -16.37
CA TYR A 361 4.51 2.75 -17.39
C TYR A 361 5.82 2.97 -18.16
N VAL A 362 6.93 2.43 -17.65
CA VAL A 362 8.20 2.35 -18.40
C VAL A 362 8.03 1.39 -19.58
N GLU A 363 7.43 0.22 -19.34
CA GLU A 363 7.20 -0.80 -20.39
C GLU A 363 6.25 -0.31 -21.48
N SER A 364 5.24 0.49 -21.13
CA SER A 364 4.30 1.08 -22.10
C SER A 364 4.88 2.30 -22.85
N GLY A 365 6.06 2.79 -22.47
CA GLY A 365 6.74 3.92 -23.09
C GLY A 365 6.23 5.30 -22.66
N VAL A 366 5.28 5.37 -21.71
CA VAL A 366 4.80 6.64 -21.15
C VAL A 366 5.85 7.24 -20.21
N VAL A 367 6.57 6.42 -19.45
CA VAL A 367 7.66 6.88 -18.59
C VAL A 367 9.00 6.75 -19.32
N GLU A 368 9.69 7.88 -19.49
CA GLU A 368 11.07 7.95 -19.96
C GLU A 368 12.00 8.04 -18.74
N LEU A 369 12.80 6.99 -18.52
CA LEU A 369 13.85 7.01 -17.52
C LEU A 369 15.04 7.82 -18.03
N VAL A 370 15.54 8.73 -17.21
CA VAL A 370 16.79 9.45 -17.50
C VAL A 370 17.95 8.48 -17.41
N ASP A 371 18.79 8.47 -18.44
CA ASP A 371 20.04 7.70 -18.42
C ASP A 371 21.04 8.34 -17.46
N LEU A 372 21.41 7.60 -16.43
CA LEU A 372 22.34 8.08 -15.40
C LEU A 372 23.75 7.59 -15.73
N PRO A 373 24.77 8.45 -15.74
CA PRO A 373 26.14 8.05 -16.03
C PRO A 373 26.70 7.09 -14.97
N ASP A 374 27.67 6.26 -15.36
CA ASP A 374 28.28 5.25 -14.47
C ASP A 374 29.10 5.85 -13.34
N GLU A 375 29.69 7.04 -13.58
CA GLU A 375 30.46 7.79 -12.60
C GLU A 375 30.07 9.28 -12.66
N VAL A 376 29.98 9.91 -11.49
CA VAL A 376 29.67 11.34 -11.37
C VAL A 376 30.61 11.99 -10.38
N ALA A 377 31.37 12.98 -10.84
CA ALA A 377 32.22 13.80 -9.97
C ALA A 377 31.36 14.59 -8.97
N ILE A 378 31.80 14.68 -7.72
CA ILE A 378 31.20 15.54 -6.70
C ILE A 378 31.73 16.96 -6.93
N PRO A 379 30.89 17.90 -7.37
CA PRO A 379 31.36 19.26 -7.64
C PRO A 379 31.69 20.01 -6.34
N HIS A 380 32.58 21.00 -6.45
CA HIS A 380 33.13 21.71 -5.28
C HIS A 380 32.08 22.55 -4.53
N ASN A 381 30.93 22.88 -5.14
CA ASN A 381 29.84 23.56 -4.45
C ASN A 381 29.18 22.71 -3.34
N PHE A 382 29.55 21.43 -3.18
CA PHE A 382 29.17 20.64 -2.01
C PHE A 382 30.23 20.61 -0.92
N PHE A 383 31.40 21.22 -1.14
CA PHE A 383 32.48 21.28 -0.16
C PHE A 383 32.15 22.27 0.96
N VAL A 384 32.36 21.86 2.21
CA VAL A 384 32.17 22.73 3.38
C VAL A 384 33.47 23.47 3.70
N ASP A 385 33.48 24.77 3.42
CA ASP A 385 34.54 25.72 3.74
C ASP A 385 34.43 26.14 5.23
N GLY A 386 34.96 25.32 6.15
CA GLY A 386 34.96 25.71 7.57
C GLY A 386 35.18 24.60 8.59
N GLN A 387 34.91 24.92 9.85
CA GLN A 387 35.12 24.02 10.97
C GLN A 387 34.01 22.97 11.09
N VAL A 388 34.30 21.74 10.65
CA VAL A 388 33.39 20.57 10.62
C VAL A 388 32.74 20.26 11.99
N GLN A 389 33.44 20.50 13.10
CA GLN A 389 32.91 20.25 14.45
C GLN A 389 33.46 21.21 15.51
N SER A 390 34.76 21.14 15.80
CA SER A 390 35.44 21.93 16.83
C SER A 390 36.87 22.26 16.42
N ASN A 391 37.60 23.06 17.21
CA ASN A 391 38.98 23.45 16.87
C ASN A 391 39.92 22.23 16.70
N ALA A 392 39.57 21.08 17.30
CA ALA A 392 40.32 19.83 17.11
C ALA A 392 40.25 19.29 15.67
N TRP A 393 39.31 19.79 14.86
CA TRP A 393 39.03 19.35 13.49
C TRP A 393 39.61 20.28 12.42
N LYS A 394 40.31 21.33 12.85
CA LYS A 394 40.79 22.38 11.95
C LYS A 394 41.77 21.85 10.90
N MET A 395 41.57 22.29 9.68
CA MET A 395 42.40 22.03 8.51
C MET A 395 42.43 23.27 7.64
N ASP A 396 43.57 23.56 7.02
CA ASP A 396 43.68 24.61 6.01
C ASP A 396 43.64 23.93 4.62
N TYR A 397 42.94 24.53 3.65
CA TYR A 397 42.86 24.02 2.29
C TYR A 397 43.15 25.07 1.24
N VAL A 398 43.57 24.58 0.07
CA VAL A 398 43.69 25.34 -1.17
C VAL A 398 43.01 24.54 -2.28
N PHE A 399 42.07 25.17 -2.98
CA PHE A 399 41.37 24.59 -4.13
C PHE A 399 41.15 25.66 -5.21
N PRO A 400 41.48 25.37 -6.48
CA PRO A 400 42.34 24.28 -6.93
C PRO A 400 43.81 24.53 -6.53
N ALA A 401 44.52 23.49 -6.11
CA ALA A 401 45.95 23.49 -5.86
C ALA A 401 46.75 22.89 -7.02
N PRO A 402 48.07 23.16 -7.13
CA PRO A 402 48.93 22.45 -8.08
C PRO A 402 49.01 20.95 -7.77
N ASP A 403 49.10 20.11 -8.81
CA ASP A 403 49.37 18.68 -8.68
C ASP A 403 50.77 18.45 -8.08
N PRO A 404 50.88 17.80 -6.91
CA PRO A 404 52.17 17.58 -6.23
C PRO A 404 53.12 16.68 -7.03
N SER A 405 52.59 15.85 -7.94
CA SER A 405 53.40 14.93 -8.75
C SER A 405 53.76 15.50 -10.13
N GLY A 406 53.09 16.58 -10.56
CA GLY A 406 53.21 17.10 -11.93
C GLY A 406 52.61 16.19 -13.02
N SER A 407 51.78 15.20 -12.64
CA SER A 407 51.11 14.26 -13.54
C SER A 407 49.96 14.84 -14.36
N GLY A 408 49.51 16.06 -14.04
CA GLY A 408 48.41 16.74 -14.71
C GLY A 408 47.05 16.51 -14.04
N MET A 409 47.01 16.17 -12.74
CA MET A 409 45.77 16.06 -11.99
C MET A 409 45.06 17.42 -11.89
N GLU A 410 43.77 17.47 -12.21
CA GLU A 410 42.93 18.67 -12.11
C GLU A 410 42.11 18.69 -10.81
N ASN A 411 41.58 19.87 -10.43
CA ASN A 411 40.74 20.06 -9.24
C ASN A 411 41.33 19.46 -7.97
N VAL A 412 42.64 19.63 -7.78
CA VAL A 412 43.34 19.10 -6.60
C VAL A 412 43.00 19.94 -5.37
N LEU A 413 42.53 19.30 -4.32
CA LEU A 413 42.38 19.86 -2.99
C LEU A 413 43.67 19.60 -2.19
N LYS A 414 44.44 20.65 -1.89
CA LYS A 414 45.54 20.54 -0.93
C LYS A 414 44.99 20.74 0.48
N ALA A 415 45.25 19.78 1.37
CA ALA A 415 44.77 19.75 2.74
C ALA A 415 45.96 19.74 3.72
N THR A 416 46.11 20.80 4.51
CA THR A 416 47.16 20.93 5.53
C THR A 416 46.55 20.74 6.91
N LEU A 417 46.98 19.70 7.62
CA LEU A 417 46.45 19.38 8.95
C LEU A 417 46.89 20.43 9.97
N LYS A 418 45.93 21.02 10.71
CA LYS A 418 46.21 22.01 11.76
C LYS A 418 45.81 21.55 13.16
N ALA A 419 45.15 20.40 13.29
CA ALA A 419 44.73 19.84 14.56
C ALA A 419 44.64 18.32 14.52
N ARG A 420 44.52 17.69 15.70
CA ARG A 420 44.61 16.23 15.85
C ARG A 420 43.54 15.41 15.13
N SER A 421 42.37 16.00 14.90
CA SER A 421 41.23 15.37 14.23
C SER A 421 40.90 16.10 12.92
N ALA A 422 41.91 16.69 12.27
CA ALA A 422 41.75 17.48 11.05
C ALA A 422 40.85 16.78 10.03
N SER A 423 39.86 17.51 9.51
CA SER A 423 38.89 16.97 8.55
C SER A 423 38.32 18.05 7.66
N PHE A 424 37.78 17.62 6.53
CA PHE A 424 36.88 18.38 5.67
C PHE A 424 35.60 17.59 5.44
N ALA A 425 34.60 18.23 4.84
CA ALA A 425 33.34 17.58 4.53
C ALA A 425 32.80 17.97 3.16
N PHE A 426 32.07 17.03 2.57
CA PHE A 426 31.09 17.30 1.52
C PHE A 426 29.68 17.15 2.12
N ALA A 427 28.76 18.02 1.74
CA ALA A 427 27.39 17.99 2.24
C ALA A 427 26.39 18.36 1.14
N LEU A 428 25.27 17.65 1.10
CA LEU A 428 24.12 18.00 0.26
C LEU A 428 23.15 18.94 0.99
N PRO A 429 22.32 19.70 0.26
CA PRO A 429 21.15 20.37 0.82
C PRO A 429 20.25 19.40 1.59
N LYS A 430 19.46 19.92 2.55
CA LYS A 430 18.69 19.09 3.49
C LYS A 430 17.56 18.29 2.87
N GLU A 431 17.12 18.71 1.70
CA GLU A 431 16.09 18.07 0.91
C GLU A 431 16.58 16.77 0.26
N TYR A 432 17.89 16.50 0.27
CA TYR A 432 18.53 15.42 -0.48
C TYR A 432 19.38 14.48 0.38
N LYS A 433 19.58 13.27 -0.15
CA LYS A 433 20.55 12.25 0.30
C LYS A 433 21.28 11.63 -0.89
N PHE A 434 22.36 10.89 -0.61
CA PHE A 434 23.05 10.13 -1.65
C PHE A 434 22.14 9.03 -2.21
N ASN A 435 22.08 8.91 -3.53
CA ASN A 435 21.33 7.90 -4.25
C ASN A 435 22.13 6.58 -4.32
N VAL A 436 22.27 5.92 -3.17
CA VAL A 436 23.09 4.69 -3.05
C VAL A 436 22.46 3.45 -3.69
N GLU A 437 21.19 3.55 -4.11
CA GLU A 437 20.56 2.51 -4.96
C GLU A 437 21.19 2.50 -6.36
N GLU A 438 21.58 3.67 -6.86
CA GLU A 438 22.30 3.84 -8.14
C GLU A 438 23.81 3.83 -7.95
N TYR A 439 24.34 4.64 -7.02
CA TYR A 439 25.77 4.87 -6.84
C TYR A 439 26.29 4.27 -5.55
N LYS A 440 26.82 3.05 -5.62
CA LYS A 440 27.22 2.24 -4.46
C LYS A 440 28.60 2.57 -3.91
N TYR A 441 29.44 3.26 -4.67
CA TYR A 441 30.83 3.50 -4.28
C TYR A 441 31.19 4.97 -4.30
N LEU A 442 31.97 5.41 -3.31
CA LEU A 442 32.72 6.66 -3.33
C LEU A 442 34.16 6.36 -3.72
N LYS A 443 34.61 6.94 -4.84
CA LYS A 443 35.99 6.89 -5.28
C LYS A 443 36.64 8.26 -5.19
N PHE A 444 37.90 8.29 -4.81
CA PHE A 444 38.73 9.50 -4.84
C PHE A 444 40.21 9.12 -4.89
N LYS A 445 41.04 10.04 -5.37
CA LYS A 445 42.49 9.87 -5.37
C LYS A 445 43.12 10.65 -4.24
N VAL A 446 44.12 10.06 -3.61
CA VAL A 446 44.90 10.69 -2.54
C VAL A 446 46.38 10.62 -2.87
N TYR A 447 47.09 11.71 -2.59
CA TYR A 447 48.55 11.79 -2.56
C TYR A 447 48.97 12.05 -1.12
N ALA A 448 49.53 11.03 -0.48
CA ALA A 448 49.94 11.07 0.91
C ALA A 448 51.39 11.57 1.08
N PRO A 449 51.71 12.22 2.22
CA PRO A 449 53.07 12.63 2.52
C PRO A 449 54.04 11.45 2.66
N ALA A 450 55.34 11.75 2.63
CA ALA A 450 56.41 10.78 2.84
C ALA A 450 56.30 10.04 4.19
N ALA A 451 56.79 8.80 4.24
CA ALA A 451 56.77 7.95 5.44
C ALA A 451 57.36 8.63 6.69
N ALA A 452 58.34 9.51 6.51
CA ALA A 452 58.98 10.26 7.60
C ALA A 452 58.00 11.10 8.43
N ASN A 453 56.86 11.50 7.84
CA ASN A 453 55.82 12.29 8.50
C ASN A 453 54.91 11.46 9.41
N PHE A 454 54.98 10.12 9.34
CA PHE A 454 54.14 9.20 10.12
C PHE A 454 54.91 8.49 11.24
N ASN A 455 55.99 9.08 11.74
CA ASN A 455 56.79 8.46 12.80
C ASN A 455 56.20 8.65 14.20
N GLY A 456 56.35 7.63 15.04
CA GLY A 456 56.00 7.69 16.47
C GLY A 456 54.52 7.97 16.70
N ALA A 457 54.22 9.04 17.46
CA ALA A 457 52.85 9.44 17.78
C ALA A 457 52.01 9.83 16.55
N TYR A 458 52.65 10.12 15.41
CA TYR A 458 51.98 10.51 14.17
C TYR A 458 51.69 9.34 13.21
N ALA A 459 52.05 8.10 13.58
CA ALA A 459 51.73 6.90 12.80
C ALA A 459 50.25 6.76 12.40
N PRO A 460 49.27 7.14 13.24
CA PRO A 460 47.87 7.08 12.85
C PRO A 460 47.53 7.92 11.61
N TYR A 461 48.24 9.04 11.34
CA TYR A 461 47.92 9.92 10.21
C TYR A 461 48.15 9.32 8.84
N GLN A 462 48.71 8.11 8.71
CA GLN A 462 48.81 7.37 7.45
C GLN A 462 47.49 6.71 7.02
N ARG A 463 46.41 6.85 7.79
CA ARG A 463 45.08 6.35 7.46
C ARG A 463 44.08 7.47 7.21
N LEU A 464 43.18 7.20 6.29
CA LEU A 464 41.98 7.99 6.08
C LEU A 464 40.80 7.33 6.80
N TRP A 465 39.86 8.13 7.26
CA TRP A 465 38.65 7.64 7.88
C TRP A 465 37.45 8.40 7.30
N PRO A 466 36.85 7.88 6.21
CA PRO A 466 35.62 8.43 5.67
C PRO A 466 34.47 8.15 6.64
N ARG A 467 33.68 9.17 6.95
CA ARG A 467 32.57 9.09 7.91
C ARG A 467 31.31 9.61 7.26
N PHE A 468 30.23 8.87 7.39
CA PHE A 468 28.98 9.17 6.71
C PHE A 468 27.90 9.47 7.73
N MET A 469 27.10 10.49 7.43
CA MET A 469 26.03 10.91 8.32
C MET A 469 24.96 11.70 7.59
N ASN A 470 23.82 11.89 8.26
CA ASN A 470 22.74 12.73 7.78
C ASN A 470 22.87 14.20 8.24
N TYR A 471 23.74 14.54 9.17
CA TYR A 471 24.18 15.91 9.45
C TYR A 471 25.50 15.90 10.24
N MET A 472 26.31 16.94 10.09
CA MET A 472 27.55 17.10 10.88
C MET A 472 27.23 17.44 12.34
N TRP A 473 27.99 16.92 13.31
CA TRP A 473 27.67 17.00 14.76
C TRP A 473 27.29 18.39 15.29
N ALA A 474 27.91 19.46 14.76
CA ALA A 474 27.62 20.83 15.18
C ALA A 474 26.31 21.41 14.61
N PHE A 475 25.67 20.72 13.66
CA PHE A 475 24.57 21.21 12.83
C PHE A 475 23.33 20.32 12.95
N LYS A 476 22.92 20.01 14.18
CA LYS A 476 21.79 19.11 14.47
C LYS A 476 20.47 19.54 13.81
N SER A 477 20.25 20.84 13.66
CA SER A 477 19.05 21.40 13.02
C SER A 477 18.93 21.08 11.53
N ASN A 478 19.98 20.56 10.88
CA ASN A 478 19.94 20.35 9.45
C ASN A 478 19.20 19.06 9.08
N SER A 479 18.76 18.23 10.04
CA SER A 479 18.07 16.96 9.79
C SER A 479 16.98 16.71 10.84
N ASP A 480 15.88 16.09 10.42
CA ASP A 480 14.77 15.70 11.29
C ASP A 480 14.87 14.24 11.80
N PHE A 481 15.85 13.47 11.33
CA PHE A 481 15.93 12.00 11.54
C PHE A 481 16.79 11.56 12.73
N GLY A 482 17.18 12.49 13.62
CA GLY A 482 18.23 12.20 14.63
C GLY A 482 19.58 11.86 13.99
N GLN A 483 20.63 11.58 14.77
CA GLN A 483 21.97 11.32 14.21
C GLN A 483 22.05 9.92 13.61
N GLU A 484 22.21 9.83 12.30
CA GLU A 484 22.43 8.55 11.60
C GLU A 484 23.89 8.43 11.17
N TYR A 485 24.76 8.18 12.15
CA TYR A 485 26.19 8.02 11.92
C TYR A 485 26.54 6.59 11.50
N TRP A 486 27.44 6.46 10.54
CA TRP A 486 28.21 5.24 10.34
C TRP A 486 29.58 5.55 9.74
N ALA A 487 30.53 4.65 9.96
CA ALA A 487 31.81 4.68 9.30
C ALA A 487 32.40 3.26 9.25
N PRO A 488 33.19 2.95 8.21
CA PRO A 488 34.10 1.81 8.22
C PRO A 488 35.12 1.93 9.37
N SER A 489 35.90 0.88 9.60
CA SER A 489 36.99 0.95 10.57
C SER A 489 37.99 2.02 10.17
N ALA A 490 38.56 2.72 11.15
CA ALA A 490 39.58 3.73 10.88
C ALA A 490 40.84 3.15 10.24
N ASP A 491 41.04 1.83 10.32
CA ASP A 491 42.19 1.13 9.74
C ASP A 491 41.92 0.56 8.34
N ASP A 492 40.67 0.57 7.85
CA ASP A 492 40.31 -0.01 6.54
C ASP A 492 40.94 0.75 5.36
N PHE A 493 41.23 2.03 5.55
CA PHE A 493 41.82 2.92 4.53
C PHE A 493 43.21 3.43 4.94
N LYS A 494 44.02 2.54 5.51
CA LYS A 494 45.44 2.80 5.73
C LYS A 494 46.18 2.78 4.39
N ILE A 495 46.92 3.84 4.09
CA ILE A 495 47.71 3.95 2.85
C ILE A 495 48.96 3.11 3.02
N ALA A 496 49.26 2.23 2.05
CA ALA A 496 50.45 1.39 2.13
C ALA A 496 51.73 2.23 1.95
N ASP A 497 52.84 1.81 2.57
CA ASP A 497 54.13 2.53 2.46
C ASP A 497 54.59 2.68 1.00
N ALA A 498 54.27 1.69 0.15
CA ALA A 498 54.59 1.70 -1.27
C ALA A 498 53.81 2.75 -2.08
N ASP A 499 52.71 3.26 -1.52
CA ASP A 499 51.76 4.18 -2.16
C ASP A 499 51.90 5.62 -1.64
N LEU A 500 52.83 5.86 -0.71
CA LEU A 500 53.17 7.20 -0.26
C LEU A 500 53.87 7.98 -1.39
N GLU A 501 53.63 9.29 -1.42
CA GLU A 501 54.12 10.18 -2.48
C GLU A 501 53.70 9.75 -3.91
N LYS A 502 52.55 9.08 -4.02
CA LYS A 502 51.92 8.68 -5.27
C LYS A 502 50.43 8.94 -5.20
N TRP A 503 49.83 9.18 -6.37
CA TRP A 503 48.38 9.19 -6.48
C TRP A 503 47.84 7.77 -6.38
N THR A 504 47.03 7.54 -5.36
CA THR A 504 46.43 6.23 -5.06
C THR A 504 44.92 6.39 -5.00
N GLU A 505 44.20 5.52 -5.69
CA GLU A 505 42.74 5.51 -5.66
C GLU A 505 42.23 4.79 -4.41
N VAL A 506 41.26 5.41 -3.76
CA VAL A 506 40.54 4.87 -2.62
C VAL A 506 39.10 4.65 -3.03
N THR A 507 38.56 3.46 -2.75
CA THR A 507 37.18 3.08 -3.03
C THR A 507 36.47 2.73 -1.73
N VAL A 508 35.37 3.41 -1.41
CA VAL A 508 34.58 3.19 -0.21
C VAL A 508 33.21 2.65 -0.62
N ASP A 509 32.83 1.49 -0.07
CA ASP A 509 31.50 0.91 -0.25
C ASP A 509 30.47 1.67 0.61
N LEU A 510 29.41 2.15 -0.03
CA LEU A 510 28.32 2.91 0.58
C LEU A 510 27.09 2.06 0.89
N SER A 511 27.15 0.75 0.77
CA SER A 511 26.01 -0.15 1.01
C SER A 511 25.42 0.00 2.41
N GLU A 512 26.21 0.36 3.41
CA GLU A 512 25.75 0.64 4.79
C GLU A 512 24.92 1.95 4.91
N ALA A 513 24.97 2.82 3.90
CA ALA A 513 24.08 3.98 3.78
C ALA A 513 22.71 3.61 3.20
N LEU A 514 22.52 2.39 2.70
CA LEU A 514 21.21 1.91 2.27
C LEU A 514 20.26 1.94 3.47
N ASN A 515 19.09 2.57 3.33
CA ASN A 515 18.12 2.85 4.40
C ASN A 515 18.52 3.93 5.42
N ARG A 516 19.56 4.73 5.13
CA ARG A 516 19.90 5.93 5.91
C ARG A 516 19.64 7.19 5.10
N HIS A 517 19.59 8.32 5.78
CA HIS A 517 19.50 9.66 5.19
C HIS A 517 20.90 10.26 5.00
N SER A 518 21.89 9.43 4.67
CA SER A 518 23.29 9.85 4.51
C SER A 518 23.41 10.88 3.39
N ARG A 519 23.93 12.05 3.74
CA ARG A 519 24.10 13.20 2.83
C ARG A 519 25.35 14.03 3.11
N VAL A 520 26.10 13.64 4.14
CA VAL A 520 27.36 14.26 4.54
C VAL A 520 28.44 13.19 4.51
N ILE A 521 29.57 13.54 3.91
CA ILE A 521 30.81 12.77 3.95
C ILE A 521 31.83 13.63 4.69
N VAL A 522 32.27 13.20 5.87
CA VAL A 522 33.38 13.82 6.59
C VAL A 522 34.62 12.97 6.34
N MET A 523 35.65 13.56 5.74
CA MET A 523 36.94 12.90 5.58
C MET A 523 37.84 13.27 6.76
N ASN A 524 38.03 12.32 7.69
CA ASN A 524 38.95 12.48 8.81
C ASN A 524 40.31 11.88 8.47
N ILE A 525 41.39 12.60 8.80
CA ILE A 525 42.75 12.11 8.59
C ILE A 525 43.34 11.73 9.94
N GLY A 526 43.76 10.47 10.08
CA GLY A 526 44.38 9.94 11.29
C GLY A 526 43.47 9.16 12.24
N GLY A 527 42.15 9.20 12.07
CA GLY A 527 41.21 8.44 12.90
C GLY A 527 41.21 8.89 14.37
N GLU A 528 41.21 10.21 14.59
CA GLU A 528 41.15 10.87 15.91
C GLU A 528 42.17 10.37 16.96
N PRO A 529 43.49 10.44 16.69
CA PRO A 529 44.51 9.96 17.62
C PRO A 529 44.56 10.80 18.90
N SER A 530 44.79 10.13 20.03
CA SER A 530 44.96 10.78 21.33
C SER A 530 46.39 11.32 21.50
N LEU A 531 46.65 12.52 20.97
CA LEU A 531 47.92 13.23 21.08
C LEU A 531 47.77 14.75 21.10
N THR A 532 48.81 15.45 21.55
CA THR A 532 48.97 16.89 21.35
C THR A 532 49.50 17.14 19.95
N PHE A 533 48.72 17.80 19.09
CA PHE A 533 49.09 18.00 17.70
C PHE A 533 50.11 19.13 17.54
N ALA A 534 51.37 18.76 17.37
CA ALA A 534 52.48 19.67 17.12
C ALA A 534 53.54 18.96 16.26
N PRO A 535 53.22 18.62 15.01
CA PRO A 535 54.14 17.86 14.18
C PRO A 535 55.39 18.70 13.86
N PRO A 536 56.58 18.07 13.76
CA PRO A 536 57.82 18.78 13.47
C PRO A 536 57.82 19.45 12.08
N ALA A 537 56.96 18.99 11.17
CA ALA A 537 56.69 19.58 9.87
C ALA A 537 55.17 19.49 9.57
N ASP A 538 54.66 20.36 8.70
CA ASP A 538 53.26 20.29 8.27
C ASP A 538 52.98 18.94 7.61
N ILE A 539 51.91 18.26 8.06
CA ILE A 539 51.38 17.06 7.40
C ILE A 539 50.40 17.53 6.33
N ILE A 540 50.73 17.26 5.07
CA ILE A 540 49.99 17.76 3.90
C ILE A 540 49.54 16.60 3.03
N TYR A 541 48.24 16.54 2.79
CA TYR A 541 47.60 15.63 1.85
C TYR A 541 47.15 16.39 0.60
N HIS A 542 47.08 15.70 -0.54
CA HIS A 542 46.34 16.18 -1.69
C HIS A 542 45.26 15.17 -2.05
N PHE A 543 44.07 15.66 -2.38
CA PHE A 543 42.95 14.85 -2.82
C PHE A 543 42.47 15.34 -4.18
N ALA A 544 41.97 14.44 -5.01
CA ALA A 544 41.39 14.78 -6.30
C ALA A 544 40.32 13.76 -6.68
N ASP A 545 39.52 14.09 -7.69
CA ASP A 545 38.66 13.13 -8.38
C ASP A 545 37.66 12.43 -7.46
N PHE A 546 37.05 13.19 -6.53
CA PHE A 546 35.93 12.70 -5.73
C PHE A 546 34.73 12.44 -6.64
N ARG A 547 34.29 11.19 -6.71
CA ARG A 547 33.18 10.77 -7.55
C ARG A 547 32.39 9.62 -6.93
N LEU A 548 31.11 9.58 -7.27
CA LEU A 548 30.23 8.47 -6.94
C LEU A 548 30.06 7.58 -8.17
N THR A 549 30.18 6.25 -7.98
CA THR A 549 30.18 5.27 -9.07
C THR A 549 29.19 4.14 -8.81
N LYS A 550 28.65 3.56 -9.89
CA LYS A 550 27.77 2.38 -9.81
C LYS A 550 28.55 1.12 -9.45
N GLU A 551 29.76 0.98 -10.00
CA GLU A 551 30.69 -0.15 -9.86
C GLU A 551 32.09 0.29 -9.40
#